data_AF-A0A1F6ZB48-F1
#
_entry.id   AF-A0A1F6ZB48-F1
#
_cell.length_a   1.000
_cell.length_b   1.000
_cell.length_c   1.000
_cell.angle_alpha   90.00
_cell.angle_beta   90.00
_cell.angle_gamma   90.00
#
_symmetry.space_group_name_H-M   'P 1'
#
loop_
_entity.id
_entity.type
_entity.pdbx_description
1 polymer ?
#
loop_
_entity_poly.entity_id
_entity_poly.type
_entity_poly.pdbx_seq_one_letter_code
_entity_poly.pdbx_strand_id
1 'polypeptide(L)' 'MGKQTIQNQWGILISETLRNKPNVKGAYPSNIVKNRELLLLGQVELARIESGNNQKFHARIYRSIMDRYFQQKNG' A
#
# COMPACT_ATOMS: atom_id res chain seq x y z
N MET A 1 -8.28 -13.11 4.83
CA MET A 1 -9.05 -12.00 4.19
C MET A 1 -9.94 -12.62 3.12
N GLY A 2 -11.16 -12.13 2.95
CA GLY A 2 -12.02 -12.60 1.85
C GLY A 2 -11.54 -12.10 0.49
N LYS A 3 -11.89 -12.81 -0.58
CA LYS A 3 -11.53 -12.47 -1.97
C LYS A 3 -11.98 -11.05 -2.35
N GLN A 4 -13.21 -10.67 -2.02
CA GLN A 4 -13.73 -9.31 -2.27
C GLN A 4 -12.91 -8.25 -1.52
N THR A 5 -12.51 -8.53 -0.27
CA THR A 5 -11.68 -7.62 0.50
C THR A 5 -10.32 -7.42 -0.18
N ILE A 6 -9.68 -8.50 -0.66
CA ILE A 6 -8.39 -8.42 -1.37
C ILE A 6 -8.52 -7.55 -2.62
N GLN A 7 -9.57 -7.76 -3.42
CA GLN A 7 -9.84 -6.93 -4.61
C GLN A 7 -10.03 -5.45 -4.27
N ASN A 8 -10.80 -5.15 -3.21
CA ASN A 8 -10.99 -3.77 -2.76
C ASN A 8 -9.67 -3.14 -2.32
N GLN A 9 -8.81 -3.89 -1.61
CA GLN A 9 -7.49 -3.42 -1.19
C GLN A 9 -6.55 -3.17 -2.38
N TRP A 10 -6.58 -4.02 -3.40
CA TRP A 10 -5.86 -3.76 -4.65
C TRP A 10 -6.36 -2.48 -5.33
N GLY A 11 -7.67 -2.24 -5.32
CA GLY A 11 -8.25 -0.99 -5.83
C GLY A 11 -7.69 0.25 -5.14
N ILE A 12 -7.55 0.21 -3.80
CA ILE A 12 -6.92 1.29 -3.02
C ILE A 12 -5.47 1.48 -3.44
N LEU A 13 -4.66 0.42 -3.44
CA LEU A 13 -3.24 0.50 -3.82
C LEU A 13 -3.04 1.04 -5.24
N ILE A 14 -3.84 0.59 -6.21
CA ILE A 14 -3.78 1.07 -7.60
C ILE A 14 -4.12 2.56 -7.67
N SER A 15 -5.18 2.99 -6.96
CA SER A 15 -5.57 4.40 -6.91
C SER A 15 -4.46 5.27 -6.32
N GLU A 16 -3.91 4.87 -5.17
CA GLU A 16 -2.83 5.61 -4.50
C GLU A 16 -1.52 5.59 -5.30
N THR A 17 -1.26 4.51 -6.03
CA THR A 17 -0.03 4.36 -6.82
C THR A 17 -0.08 5.15 -8.12
N LEU A 18 -1.21 5.11 -8.84
CA LEU A 18 -1.30 5.62 -10.20
C LEU A 18 -2.07 6.94 -10.29
N ARG A 19 -3.18 7.07 -9.56
CA ARG A 19 -4.09 8.22 -9.68
C ARG A 19 -3.68 9.36 -8.75
N ASN A 20 -3.25 9.05 -7.53
CA ASN A 20 -2.73 10.03 -6.58
C ASN A 20 -1.20 10.21 -6.71
N LYS A 21 -0.67 10.07 -7.93
CA LYS A 21 0.76 10.26 -8.20
C LYS A 21 1.14 11.73 -7.91
N PRO A 22 2.17 12.00 -7.09
CA PRO A 22 2.60 13.37 -6.83
C PRO A 22 3.04 14.09 -8.10
N ASN A 23 2.48 15.29 -8.31
CA ASN A 23 2.83 16.16 -9.43
C ASN A 23 4.07 16.99 -9.08
N VAL A 24 5.25 16.35 -9.12
CA VAL A 24 6.53 16.99 -8.88
C VAL A 24 7.31 17.06 -10.18
N LYS A 25 7.78 18.26 -10.54
CA LYS A 25 8.73 18.44 -11.65
C LYS A 25 10.15 18.21 -11.14
N GLY A 26 10.64 16.98 -11.24
CA GLY A 26 12.00 16.60 -10.82
C GLY A 26 12.03 15.40 -9.86
N ALA A 27 13.14 15.22 -9.16
CA ALA A 27 13.30 14.15 -8.18
C ALA A 27 12.26 14.27 -7.06
N TYR A 28 11.77 13.13 -6.58
CA TYR A 28 10.81 13.12 -5.49
C TYR A 28 11.46 13.52 -4.16
N PRO A 29 10.85 14.46 -3.42
CA PRO A 29 11.19 14.72 -2.03
C PRO A 29 11.17 13.44 -1.18
N SER A 30 11.99 13.39 -0.14
CA SER A 30 12.19 12.18 0.67
C SER A 30 10.92 11.66 1.34
N ASN A 31 10.01 12.54 1.75
CA ASN A 31 8.70 12.14 2.30
C ASN A 31 7.82 11.44 1.25
N ILE A 32 7.82 11.95 0.01
CA ILE A 32 7.12 11.31 -1.10
C ILE A 32 7.74 9.93 -1.36
N VAL A 33 9.07 9.83 -1.41
CA VAL A 33 9.76 8.53 -1.61
C VAL A 33 9.32 7.52 -0.53
N LYS A 34 9.37 7.91 0.75
CA LYS A 34 8.93 7.05 1.87
C LYS A 34 7.48 6.59 1.73
N ASN A 35 6.58 7.49 1.33
CA ASN A 35 5.16 7.14 1.10
C ASN A 35 5.01 6.14 -0.06
N ARG A 36 5.81 6.27 -1.12
CA ARG A 36 5.80 5.36 -2.27
C ARG A 36 6.38 3.98 -1.92
N GLU A 37 7.41 3.93 -1.07
CA GLU A 37 7.95 2.68 -0.54
C GLU A 37 6.91 1.91 0.28
N LEU A 38 6.14 2.61 1.11
CA LEU A 38 5.04 1.98 1.86
C LEU A 38 3.98 1.37 0.93
N LEU A 39 3.60 2.07 -0.14
CA LEU A 39 2.67 1.51 -1.14
C LEU A 39 3.23 0.24 -1.79
N LEU A 40 4.52 0.25 -2.16
CA LEU A 40 5.18 -0.93 -2.73
C LEU A 40 5.19 -2.12 -1.76
N LEU A 41 5.53 -1.87 -0.48
CA LEU A 41 5.48 -2.91 0.56
C LEU A 41 4.05 -3.43 0.75
N GLY A 42 3.05 -2.54 0.69
CA GLY A 42 1.64 -2.93 0.74
C GLY A 42 1.24 -3.88 -0.40
N GLN A 43 1.71 -3.62 -1.62
CA GLN A 43 1.48 -4.51 -2.78
C GLN A 43 2.11 -5.89 -2.57
N VAL A 44 3.33 -5.95 -2.05
CA VAL A 44 4.03 -7.22 -1.75
C VAL A 44 3.23 -8.04 -0.74
N GLU A 45 2.82 -7.43 0.36
CA GLU A 45 2.08 -8.14 1.40
C GLU A 45 0.69 -8.56 0.93
N LEU A 46 0.02 -7.74 0.11
CA LEU A 46 -1.29 -8.10 -0.44
C LEU A 46 -1.19 -9.27 -1.45
N ALA A 47 -0.13 -9.31 -2.26
CA ALA A 47 0.14 -10.46 -3.14
C ALA A 47 0.39 -11.76 -2.35
N ARG A 48 1.10 -11.69 -1.20
CA ARG A 48 1.28 -12.86 -0.31
C ARG A 48 -0.02 -13.33 0.33
N ILE A 49 -0.91 -12.39 0.69
CA ILE A 49 -2.26 -12.70 1.19
C ILE A 49 -3.09 -13.40 0.10
N GLU A 50 -3.00 -12.94 -1.14
CA GLU A 50 -3.70 -13.50 -2.30
C GLU A 50 -3.19 -14.90 -2.66
N SER A 51 -1.88 -15.14 -2.54
CA SER A 51 -1.27 -16.47 -2.77
C SER A 51 -1.58 -17.49 -1.67
N GLY A 52 -2.30 -17.10 -0.62
CA GLY A 52 -2.65 -17.97 0.51
C GLY A 52 -1.50 -18.27 1.49
N ASN A 53 -0.31 -17.68 1.31
CA ASN A 53 0.81 -17.87 2.22
C ASN A 53 0.53 -17.13 3.54
N ASN A 54 0.54 -17.85 4.66
CA ASN A 54 0.39 -17.33 6.03
C ASN A 54 -0.55 -16.11 6.15
N GLN A 55 -1.77 -16.26 5.62
CA GLN A 55 -2.64 -15.14 5.27
C GLN A 55 -2.93 -14.19 6.45
N LYS A 56 -3.05 -14.72 7.68
CA LYS A 56 -3.30 -13.93 8.89
C LYS A 56 -2.10 -13.06 9.26
N PHE A 57 -0.88 -13.57 9.09
CA PHE A 57 0.35 -12.83 9.39
C PHE A 57 0.54 -11.68 8.40
N HIS A 58 0.50 -11.97 7.10
CA HIS A 58 0.66 -10.95 6.06
C HIS A 58 -0.47 -9.91 6.10
N ALA A 59 -1.70 -10.29 6.45
CA ALA A 59 -2.79 -9.32 6.64
C ALA A 59 -2.53 -8.34 7.79
N ARG A 60 -1.84 -8.75 8.86
CA ARG A 60 -1.45 -7.84 9.96
C ARG A 60 -0.37 -6.87 9.51
N ILE A 61 0.62 -7.35 8.78
CA ILE A 61 1.71 -6.51 8.24
C ILE A 61 1.12 -5.50 7.24
N TYR A 62 0.33 -5.96 6.28
CA TYR A 62 -0.37 -5.12 5.31
C TYR A 62 -1.15 -3.99 6.00
N ARG A 63 -1.93 -4.32 7.04
CA ARG A 63 -2.69 -3.31 7.80
C ARG A 63 -1.76 -2.27 8.43
N SER A 64 -0.70 -2.71 9.10
CA SER A 64 0.27 -1.79 9.71
C SER A 64 0.96 -0.87 8.69
N ILE A 65 1.29 -1.39 7.50
CA ILE A 65 1.86 -0.59 6.40
C ILE A 65 0.86 0.47 5.95
N MET A 66 -0.38 0.08 5.69
CA MET A 66 -1.40 0.99 5.19
C MET A 66 -1.81 2.05 6.23
N ASP A 67 -1.91 1.67 7.51
CA ASP A 67 -2.16 2.61 8.60
C ASP A 67 -1.06 3.68 8.65
N ARG A 68 0.21 3.26 8.55
CA ARG A 68 1.35 4.17 8.50
C ARG A 68 1.32 5.07 7.26
N TYR A 69 0.99 4.51 6.10
CA TYR A 69 0.86 5.29 4.86
C TYR A 69 -0.18 6.41 5.01
N PHE A 70 -1.37 6.09 5.51
CA PHE A 70 -2.43 7.09 5.68
C PHE A 70 -2.12 8.11 6.78
N GLN A 71 -1.42 7.71 7.85
CA GLN A 71 -0.91 8.65 8.85
C GLN A 71 0.09 9.64 8.24
N GLN A 72 1.04 9.17 7.44
CA GLN A 72 2.06 10.02 6.79
C GLN A 72 1.52 10.87 5.64
N LYS A 73 0.41 10.46 5.02
CA LYS A 73 -0.25 11.21 3.96
C LYS A 73 -1.09 12.38 4.51
N ASN A 74 -1.70 12.18 5.68
CA ASN A 74 -2.68 13.11 6.25
C ASN A 74 -2.13 14.01 7.37
N GLY A 75 -0.91 13.73 7.86
CA GLY A 75 -0.18 14.58 8.81
C GLY A 75 0.87 15.43 8.11
#